data_AF-A0A3R9QL91-F1
#
_entry.id   AF-A0A3R9QL91-F1
#
_cell.length_a   1.000
_cell.length_b   1.000
_cell.length_c   1.000
_cell.angle_alpha   90.00
_cell.angle_beta   90.00
_cell.angle_gamma   90.00
#
_symmetry.space_group_name_H-M   'P 1'
#
loop_
_entity.id
_entity.type
_entity.pdbx_description
1 polymer ?
#
loop_
_entity_poly.entity_id
_entity_poly.type
_entity_poly.pdbx_seq_one_letter_code
_entity_poly.pdbx_strand_id
1 'polypeptide(L)'
;MIAMSNLEEFAKAVGHDVKVLNQKLSPKLTLTENTLGIVGGNRVTLPLPENVGHEIRGTGSPEGRIVAEIGTTYVDTAVTNGALKWIKESGNGNTGWRVLIGDTGWKTLNSVSRAGNSFIKIRRVNNLVTYQFGGLQWGWFGVGRRGGPGFVRHNSSGDKGAKLTYPNGIPEGFRSETSLVGPIYDDKGRPYGIWYLGGKSDLNFIQFTFNEDIPTNKDIGDIRVSAISYLTDEPWPTQLP
;
A
#
# COMPACT_ATOMS: atom_id res chain seq x y z
N MET A 1 20.46 -76.09 49.42
CA MET A 1 19.68 -74.95 49.98
C MET A 1 20.37 -73.58 49.77
N ILE A 2 21.54 -73.49 49.14
CA ILE A 2 22.33 -72.23 49.01
C ILE A 2 21.93 -71.38 47.79
N ALA A 3 21.39 -71.98 46.72
CA ALA A 3 21.04 -71.24 45.51
C ALA A 3 19.79 -70.35 45.64
N MET A 4 18.87 -70.66 46.55
CA MET A 4 17.63 -69.88 46.77
C MET A 4 17.88 -68.58 47.55
N SER A 5 18.93 -68.49 48.39
CA SER A 5 19.20 -67.27 49.17
C SER A 5 19.75 -66.13 48.30
N ASN A 6 20.62 -66.44 47.34
CA ASN A 6 21.23 -65.42 46.47
C ASN A 6 20.19 -64.82 45.50
N LEU A 7 19.19 -65.60 45.08
CA LEU A 7 18.11 -65.12 44.24
C LEU A 7 17.15 -64.22 45.02
N GLU A 8 16.88 -64.52 46.28
CA GLU A 8 16.09 -63.64 47.17
C GLU A 8 16.81 -62.33 47.47
N GLU A 9 18.12 -62.35 47.71
CA GLU A 9 18.90 -61.13 47.93
C GLU A 9 18.93 -60.25 46.67
N PHE A 10 19.12 -60.85 45.49
CA PHE A 10 19.04 -60.13 44.22
C PHE A 10 17.65 -59.56 43.98
N ALA A 11 16.59 -60.33 44.22
CA ALA A 11 15.21 -59.86 44.06
C ALA A 11 14.86 -58.73 45.03
N LYS A 12 15.37 -58.77 46.27
CA LYS A 12 15.21 -57.68 47.25
C LYS A 12 15.98 -56.42 46.82
N ALA A 13 17.21 -56.56 46.34
CA ALA A 13 18.02 -55.44 45.85
C ALA A 13 17.38 -54.79 44.61
N VAL A 14 17.02 -55.58 43.60
CA VAL A 14 16.35 -55.08 42.39
C VAL A 14 14.98 -54.49 42.73
N GLY A 15 14.21 -55.14 43.60
CA GLY A 15 12.91 -54.63 44.06
C GLY A 15 13.03 -53.31 44.82
N HIS A 16 14.09 -53.12 45.61
CA HIS A 16 14.39 -51.86 46.28
C HIS A 16 14.73 -50.76 45.27
N ASP A 17 15.62 -51.04 44.32
CA ASP A 17 16.07 -50.06 43.32
C ASP A 17 14.96 -49.65 42.35
N VAL A 18 14.12 -50.60 41.93
CA VAL A 18 12.91 -50.32 41.12
C VAL A 18 11.92 -49.43 41.89
N LYS A 19 11.82 -49.60 43.22
CA LYS A 19 10.94 -48.78 44.07
C LYS A 19 11.45 -47.34 44.21
N VAL A 20 12.76 -47.14 44.20
CA VAL A 20 13.39 -45.80 44.17
C VAL A 20 13.16 -45.14 42.80
N LEU A 21 13.27 -45.89 41.70
CA LEU A 21 13.02 -45.37 40.35
C LEU A 21 11.55 -45.02 40.09
N ASN A 22 10.60 -45.69 40.75
CA ASN A 22 9.17 -45.40 40.66
C ASN A 22 8.68 -44.30 41.62
N GLN A 23 9.57 -43.61 42.35
CA GLN A 23 9.16 -42.47 43.15
C GLN A 23 8.83 -41.27 42.26
N LYS A 24 7.55 -40.88 42.27
CA LYS A 24 7.10 -39.63 41.67
C LYS A 24 7.87 -38.47 42.29
N LEU A 25 8.73 -37.82 41.49
CA LEU A 25 9.50 -36.65 41.92
C LEU A 25 8.56 -35.60 42.52
N SER A 26 8.91 -35.09 43.70
CA SER A 26 8.16 -34.02 44.33
C SER A 26 8.30 -32.72 43.53
N PRO A 27 7.23 -31.92 43.42
CA PRO A 27 7.32 -30.59 42.83
C PRO A 27 8.38 -29.76 43.55
N LYS A 28 9.42 -29.32 42.83
CA LYS A 28 10.49 -28.49 43.36
C LYS A 28 10.95 -27.44 42.34
N LEU A 29 11.29 -26.26 42.87
CA LEU A 29 11.97 -25.19 42.15
C LEU A 29 13.37 -25.02 42.76
N THR A 30 14.41 -24.99 41.93
CA THR A 30 15.80 -24.76 42.37
C THR A 30 16.41 -23.62 41.59
N LEU A 31 17.05 -22.68 42.27
CA LEU A 31 17.93 -21.69 41.65
C LEU A 31 19.37 -22.07 41.99
N THR A 32 20.16 -22.37 40.96
CA THR A 32 21.59 -22.68 41.10
C THR A 32 22.35 -21.71 40.21
N GLU A 33 23.06 -20.78 40.85
CA GLU A 33 23.67 -19.62 40.18
C GLU A 33 22.63 -18.85 39.34
N ASN A 34 22.73 -18.93 38.02
CA ASN A 34 21.84 -18.29 37.05
C ASN A 34 20.85 -19.27 36.38
N THR A 35 20.80 -20.53 36.82
CA THR A 35 19.97 -21.57 36.23
C THR A 35 18.76 -21.89 37.11
N LEU A 36 17.56 -21.79 36.53
CA LEU A 36 16.30 -22.21 37.16
C LEU A 36 15.95 -23.65 36.77
N GLY A 37 15.94 -24.55 37.75
CA GLY A 37 15.53 -25.95 37.62
C GLY A 37 14.09 -26.19 38.08
N ILE A 38 13.34 -26.98 37.31
CA ILE A 38 11.92 -27.29 37.55
C ILE A 38 11.74 -28.81 37.45
N VAL A 39 11.24 -29.45 38.52
CA VAL A 39 10.99 -30.90 38.55
C VAL A 39 9.60 -31.21 39.13
N GLY A 40 9.11 -32.44 38.91
CA GLY A 40 7.88 -32.95 39.54
C GLY A 40 6.56 -32.42 38.95
N GLY A 41 6.54 -32.04 37.68
CA GLY A 41 5.30 -31.60 36.99
C GLY A 41 4.90 -30.14 37.21
N ASN A 42 5.78 -29.33 37.79
CA ASN A 42 5.63 -27.88 37.86
C ASN A 42 5.58 -27.27 36.44
N ARG A 43 4.77 -26.22 36.27
CA ARG A 43 4.70 -25.41 35.05
C ARG A 43 5.22 -24.01 35.33
N VAL A 44 6.06 -23.49 34.43
CA VAL A 44 6.33 -22.05 34.34
C VAL A 44 5.57 -21.52 33.14
N THR A 45 4.53 -20.75 33.40
CA THR A 45 3.85 -19.96 32.38
C THR A 45 4.52 -18.59 32.38
N LEU A 46 5.33 -18.31 31.37
CA LEU A 46 5.77 -16.94 31.11
C LEU A 46 4.54 -16.19 30.59
N PRO A 47 4.14 -15.06 31.21
CA PRO A 47 3.15 -14.19 30.59
C PRO A 47 3.78 -13.65 29.31
N LEU A 48 3.46 -14.28 28.17
CA LEU A 48 3.53 -13.58 26.91
C LEU A 48 2.50 -12.47 27.03
N PRO A 49 2.86 -11.20 26.77
CA PRO A 49 1.83 -10.17 26.68
C PRO A 49 0.76 -10.67 25.73
N GLU A 50 -0.51 -10.71 26.15
CA GLU A 50 -1.61 -11.07 25.25
C GLU A 50 -1.67 -10.09 24.05
N ASN A 51 -1.04 -8.93 24.20
CA ASN A 51 -0.91 -7.85 23.23
C ASN A 51 0.42 -7.84 22.45
N VAL A 52 1.12 -8.97 22.30
CA VAL A 52 2.16 -9.05 21.25
C VAL A 52 1.45 -9.26 19.93
N GLY A 53 0.99 -8.16 19.32
CA GLY A 53 0.45 -8.19 17.96
C GLY A 53 1.52 -8.74 17.02
N HIS A 54 1.44 -10.04 16.71
CA HIS A 54 2.31 -10.65 15.73
C HIS A 54 2.03 -10.00 14.37
N GLU A 55 3.06 -9.45 13.73
CA GLU A 55 2.94 -8.98 12.35
C GLU A 55 2.54 -10.15 11.46
N ILE A 56 1.32 -10.08 10.92
CA ILE A 56 0.82 -11.11 10.00
C ILE A 56 1.53 -10.95 8.67
N ARG A 57 1.89 -12.05 8.02
CA ARG A 57 2.55 -12.05 6.71
C ARG A 57 1.78 -12.91 5.74
N GLY A 58 1.65 -12.44 4.50
CA GLY A 58 0.99 -13.17 3.43
C GLY A 58 1.16 -12.48 2.09
N THR A 59 0.42 -12.92 1.08
CA THR A 59 0.42 -12.33 -0.26
C THR A 59 -0.88 -11.61 -0.54
N GLY A 60 -0.80 -10.41 -1.12
CA GLY A 60 -1.95 -9.58 -1.46
C GLY A 60 -2.56 -8.85 -0.26
N SER A 61 -3.61 -8.08 -0.52
CA SER A 61 -4.33 -7.32 0.51
C SER A 61 -4.91 -8.24 1.60
N PRO A 62 -4.88 -7.83 2.87
CA PRO A 62 -5.61 -8.49 3.95
C PRO A 62 -7.10 -8.10 3.98
N GLU A 63 -7.50 -7.03 3.30
CA GLU A 63 -8.88 -6.52 3.30
C GLU A 63 -9.85 -7.56 2.73
N GLY A 64 -10.92 -7.83 3.49
CA GLY A 64 -11.93 -8.86 3.18
C GLY A 64 -11.46 -10.30 3.44
N ARG A 65 -10.21 -10.53 3.84
CA ARG A 65 -9.61 -11.88 3.94
C ARG A 65 -9.12 -12.23 5.34
N ILE A 66 -8.52 -11.30 6.07
CA ILE A 66 -7.90 -11.55 7.37
C ILE A 66 -8.68 -10.86 8.48
N VAL A 67 -9.26 -11.65 9.40
CA VAL A 67 -9.90 -11.15 10.63
C VAL A 67 -8.82 -10.76 11.62
N ALA A 68 -8.89 -9.55 12.16
CA ALA A 68 -7.98 -9.06 13.19
C ALA A 68 -8.58 -7.92 14.01
N GLU A 69 -8.03 -7.68 15.20
CA GLU A 69 -8.33 -6.51 16.03
C GLU A 69 -7.63 -5.25 15.53
N ILE A 70 -8.18 -4.09 15.88
CA ILE A 70 -7.59 -2.77 15.56
C ILE A 70 -6.15 -2.69 16.08
N GLY A 71 -5.25 -2.12 15.28
CA GLY A 71 -3.82 -2.01 15.58
C GLY A 71 -2.98 -3.17 15.05
N THR A 72 -3.60 -4.28 14.65
CA THR A 72 -2.88 -5.39 13.98
C THR A 72 -2.24 -4.90 12.69
N THR A 73 -1.01 -5.32 12.43
CA THR A 73 -0.31 -5.03 11.17
C THR A 73 -0.15 -6.28 10.31
N TYR A 74 -0.17 -6.07 8.99
CA TYR A 74 -0.01 -7.11 8.00
C TYR A 74 1.02 -6.69 6.94
N VAL A 75 1.92 -7.58 6.55
CA VAL A 75 2.89 -7.38 5.48
C VAL A 75 2.53 -8.23 4.28
N ASP A 76 2.36 -7.56 3.13
CA ASP A 76 2.27 -8.22 1.84
C ASP A 76 3.69 -8.52 1.32
N THR A 77 4.07 -9.79 1.33
CA THR A 77 5.39 -10.25 0.92
C THR A 77 5.64 -10.12 -0.58
N ALA A 78 4.59 -9.95 -1.40
CA ALA A 78 4.71 -9.73 -2.83
C ALA A 78 4.64 -8.24 -3.22
N VAL A 79 4.37 -7.35 -2.26
CA VAL A 79 4.18 -5.90 -2.51
C VAL A 79 3.13 -5.66 -3.60
N THR A 80 1.99 -6.35 -3.50
CA THR A 80 0.95 -6.34 -4.54
C THR A 80 0.44 -4.91 -4.74
N ASN A 81 0.44 -4.46 -5.99
CA ASN A 81 0.11 -3.08 -6.37
C ASN A 81 0.92 -2.00 -5.62
N GLY A 82 2.11 -2.32 -5.13
CA GLY A 82 2.96 -1.39 -4.39
C GLY A 82 2.63 -1.25 -2.90
N ALA A 83 1.65 -1.99 -2.35
CA ALA A 83 1.35 -1.97 -0.92
C ALA A 83 2.25 -2.96 -0.18
N LEU A 84 3.09 -2.48 0.74
CA LEU A 84 3.97 -3.33 1.55
C LEU A 84 3.34 -3.66 2.91
N LYS A 85 2.91 -2.63 3.64
CA LYS A 85 2.43 -2.79 5.02
C LYS A 85 1.06 -2.20 5.20
N TRP A 86 0.21 -2.94 5.90
CA TRP A 86 -1.17 -2.62 6.22
C TRP A 86 -1.35 -2.56 7.73
N ILE A 87 -2.36 -1.81 8.16
CA ILE A 87 -2.80 -1.71 9.55
C ILE A 87 -4.32 -1.83 9.62
N LYS A 88 -4.81 -2.53 10.64
CA LYS A 88 -6.22 -2.60 10.97
C LYS A 88 -6.62 -1.32 11.69
N GLU A 89 -7.34 -0.42 11.01
CA GLU A 89 -7.70 0.88 11.58
C GLU A 89 -9.08 0.89 12.23
N SER A 90 -9.99 0.02 11.77
CA SER A 90 -11.37 0.01 12.27
C SER A 90 -11.99 -1.39 12.24
N GLY A 91 -12.89 -1.65 13.19
CA GLY A 91 -13.62 -2.91 13.34
C GLY A 91 -12.75 -4.09 13.79
N ASN A 92 -13.40 -5.19 14.20
CA ASN A 92 -12.74 -6.45 14.62
C ASN A 92 -12.97 -7.61 13.63
N GLY A 93 -13.55 -7.33 12.46
CA GLY A 93 -13.79 -8.30 11.39
C GLY A 93 -12.64 -8.39 10.39
N ASN A 94 -12.94 -8.87 9.18
CA ASN A 94 -11.98 -8.97 8.07
C ASN A 94 -11.88 -7.70 7.20
N THR A 95 -12.63 -6.65 7.50
CA THR A 95 -12.61 -5.36 6.78
C THR A 95 -12.09 -4.23 7.66
N GLY A 96 -11.71 -3.09 7.07
CA GLY A 96 -11.16 -1.94 7.80
C GLY A 96 -9.64 -1.92 7.88
N TRP A 97 -8.97 -2.61 6.95
CA TRP A 97 -7.54 -2.52 6.72
C TRP A 97 -7.20 -1.32 5.83
N ARG A 98 -6.13 -0.61 6.16
CA ARG A 98 -5.56 0.47 5.35
C ARG A 98 -4.07 0.25 5.11
N VAL A 99 -3.56 0.81 4.03
CA VAL A 99 -2.12 0.78 3.72
C VAL A 99 -1.39 1.81 4.58
N LEU A 100 -0.46 1.33 5.39
CA LEU A 100 0.44 2.13 6.21
C LEU A 100 1.72 2.51 5.47
N ILE A 101 2.26 1.58 4.66
CA ILE A 101 3.43 1.78 3.82
C ILE A 101 3.12 1.23 2.44
N GLY A 102 3.01 2.10 1.44
CA GLY A 102 2.83 1.72 0.06
C GLY A 102 3.28 2.80 -0.91
N ASP A 103 3.74 2.35 -2.08
CA ASP A 103 4.15 3.17 -3.20
C ASP A 103 3.85 2.46 -4.50
N THR A 104 2.94 3.00 -5.31
CA THR A 104 2.56 2.40 -6.59
C THR A 104 3.67 2.48 -7.64
N GLY A 105 4.70 3.29 -7.39
CA GLY A 105 5.59 3.80 -8.42
C GLY A 105 4.86 4.70 -9.42
N TRP A 106 5.60 5.21 -10.40
CA TRP A 106 5.02 5.99 -11.49
C TRP A 106 4.27 5.08 -12.47
N LYS A 107 3.00 5.39 -12.73
CA LYS A 107 2.16 4.75 -13.75
C LYS A 107 1.76 5.74 -14.81
N THR A 108 1.80 5.32 -16.07
CA THR A 108 1.45 6.17 -17.21
C THR A 108 -0.06 6.12 -17.42
N LEU A 109 -0.71 7.29 -17.43
CA LEU A 109 -2.13 7.39 -17.74
C LEU A 109 -2.38 7.35 -19.24
N ASN A 110 -3.53 6.78 -19.61
CA ASN A 110 -4.08 6.89 -20.96
C ASN A 110 -4.47 8.34 -21.22
N SER A 111 -3.62 9.04 -21.99
CA SER A 111 -3.75 10.46 -22.25
C SER A 111 -4.16 10.76 -23.69
N VAL A 112 -4.96 11.80 -23.84
CA VAL A 112 -5.50 12.31 -25.11
C VAL A 112 -5.03 13.74 -25.36
N SER A 113 -5.24 14.25 -26.58
CA SER A 113 -4.82 15.59 -27.02
C SER A 113 -3.32 15.86 -26.87
N ARG A 114 -2.49 14.84 -26.68
CA ARG A 114 -1.05 14.96 -26.44
C ARG A 114 -0.28 15.15 -27.74
N ALA A 115 0.68 16.06 -27.75
CA ALA A 115 1.60 16.24 -28.88
C ALA A 115 2.85 15.35 -28.71
N GLY A 116 3.28 14.71 -29.79
CA GLY A 116 4.47 13.85 -29.81
C GLY A 116 4.48 12.77 -28.73
N ASN A 117 5.62 12.62 -28.05
CA ASN A 117 5.82 11.62 -27.00
C ASN A 117 5.37 12.08 -25.60
N SER A 118 4.57 13.15 -25.53
CA SER A 118 4.07 13.65 -24.24
C SER A 118 3.33 12.55 -23.47
N PHE A 119 3.51 12.54 -22.16
CA PHE A 119 2.88 11.60 -21.24
C PHE A 119 2.40 12.30 -19.97
N ILE A 120 1.44 11.66 -19.31
CA ILE A 120 1.02 11.99 -17.95
C ILE A 120 1.27 10.74 -17.12
N LYS A 121 1.99 10.90 -16.01
CA LYS A 121 2.19 9.84 -15.02
C LYS A 121 1.58 10.22 -13.69
N ILE A 122 1.15 9.21 -12.95
CA ILE A 122 0.55 9.32 -11.63
C ILE A 122 1.29 8.39 -10.66
N ARG A 123 1.42 8.79 -9.40
CA ARG A 123 2.00 7.96 -8.33
C ARG A 123 1.28 8.25 -7.02
N ARG A 124 0.95 7.19 -6.28
CA ARG A 124 0.43 7.28 -4.92
C ARG A 124 1.44 6.71 -3.95
N VAL A 125 1.81 7.52 -2.95
CA VAL A 125 2.62 7.11 -1.80
C VAL A 125 1.76 7.30 -0.56
N ASN A 126 1.36 6.20 0.08
CA ASN A 126 0.37 6.20 1.15
C ASN A 126 -0.92 6.94 0.74
N ASN A 127 -1.26 8.07 1.35
CA ASN A 127 -2.43 8.87 0.99
C ASN A 127 -2.12 10.02 0.02
N LEU A 128 -0.86 10.27 -0.32
CA LEU A 128 -0.46 11.35 -1.21
C LEU A 128 -0.43 10.88 -2.67
N VAL A 129 -1.21 11.53 -3.53
CA VAL A 129 -1.19 11.33 -4.98
C VAL A 129 -0.45 12.50 -5.64
N THR A 130 0.41 12.19 -6.61
CA THR A 130 1.21 13.18 -7.35
C THR A 130 1.21 12.87 -8.84
N TYR A 131 1.38 13.92 -9.65
CA TYR A 131 1.43 13.79 -11.12
C TYR A 131 2.75 14.29 -11.69
N GLN A 132 3.10 13.72 -12.83
CA GLN A 132 4.22 14.15 -13.66
C GLN A 132 3.74 14.34 -15.10
N PHE A 133 4.04 15.51 -15.66
CA PHE A 133 3.85 15.83 -17.06
C PHE A 133 5.23 15.96 -17.72
N GLY A 134 5.36 15.47 -18.95
CA GLY A 134 6.60 15.57 -19.70
C GLY A 134 6.54 14.77 -20.99
N GLY A 135 7.72 14.38 -21.51
CA GLY A 135 7.85 13.51 -22.69
C GLY A 135 8.40 14.20 -23.93
N LEU A 136 8.45 15.53 -23.94
CA LEU A 136 9.16 16.31 -24.96
C LEU A 136 10.55 16.76 -24.45
N GLN A 137 11.29 17.45 -25.32
CA GLN A 137 12.62 17.98 -25.00
C GLN A 137 12.56 18.90 -23.76
N TRP A 138 13.62 18.86 -22.94
CA TRP A 138 13.72 19.62 -21.68
C TRP A 138 12.60 19.34 -20.66
N GLY A 139 11.91 18.20 -20.81
CA GLY A 139 10.82 17.79 -19.93
C GLY A 139 9.52 18.54 -20.19
N TRP A 140 9.34 19.16 -21.37
CA TRP A 140 8.07 19.79 -21.73
C TRP A 140 6.95 18.79 -21.92
N PHE A 141 5.73 19.29 -21.74
CA PHE A 141 4.51 18.63 -22.18
C PHE A 141 3.95 19.38 -23.40
N GLY A 142 3.27 18.67 -24.29
CA GLY A 142 2.63 19.27 -25.45
C GLY A 142 1.19 18.85 -25.65
N VAL A 143 0.41 19.76 -26.20
CA VAL A 143 -0.99 19.57 -26.59
C VAL A 143 -1.09 19.71 -28.11
N GLY A 144 -1.72 18.74 -28.76
CA GLY A 144 -1.94 18.73 -30.20
C GLY A 144 -2.87 19.87 -30.64
N ARG A 145 -2.68 20.33 -31.87
CA ARG A 145 -3.52 21.36 -32.50
C ARG A 145 -5.00 20.99 -32.46
N ARG A 146 -5.85 22.02 -32.36
CA ARG A 146 -7.31 21.87 -32.37
C ARG A 146 -7.76 21.22 -33.68
N GLY A 147 -8.56 20.15 -33.55
CA GLY A 147 -9.03 19.34 -34.68
C GLY A 147 -7.99 18.38 -35.27
N GLY A 148 -6.79 18.31 -34.69
CA GLY A 148 -5.77 17.33 -35.07
C GLY A 148 -6.07 15.91 -34.58
N PRO A 149 -5.31 14.90 -35.05
CA PRO A 149 -5.47 13.51 -34.62
C PRO A 149 -5.38 13.35 -33.10
N GLY A 150 -6.34 12.64 -32.50
CA GLY A 150 -6.37 12.38 -31.06
C GLY A 150 -6.72 13.58 -30.18
N PHE A 151 -7.04 14.74 -30.76
CA PHE A 151 -7.50 15.92 -30.02
C PHE A 151 -8.92 15.72 -29.51
N VAL A 152 -9.12 15.95 -28.22
CA VAL A 152 -10.43 15.86 -27.56
C VAL A 152 -10.75 17.22 -26.95
N ARG A 153 -11.75 17.89 -27.53
CA ARG A 153 -12.19 19.22 -27.08
C ARG A 153 -12.85 19.15 -25.70
N HIS A 154 -12.57 20.12 -24.85
CA HIS A 154 -13.42 20.39 -23.70
C HIS A 154 -14.53 21.38 -24.07
N ASN A 155 -15.75 20.86 -24.24
CA ASN A 155 -16.86 21.64 -24.82
C ASN A 155 -17.17 22.95 -24.08
N SER A 156 -17.15 22.96 -22.75
CA SER A 156 -17.49 24.14 -21.95
C SER A 156 -16.45 25.26 -22.02
N SER A 157 -15.19 24.94 -22.34
CA SER A 157 -14.12 25.94 -22.53
C SER A 157 -13.92 26.32 -24.00
N GLY A 158 -14.80 25.87 -24.87
CA GLY A 158 -14.78 26.22 -26.27
C GLY A 158 -13.48 25.81 -26.97
N ASP A 159 -12.93 26.74 -27.72
CA ASP A 159 -11.75 26.57 -28.57
C ASP A 159 -10.42 26.68 -27.81
N LYS A 160 -10.52 26.96 -26.51
CA LYS A 160 -9.41 27.04 -25.55
C LYS A 160 -9.24 25.77 -24.73
N GLY A 161 -10.15 24.80 -24.85
CA GLY A 161 -10.22 23.64 -23.97
C GLY A 161 -9.76 22.34 -24.62
N ALA A 162 -8.82 21.63 -23.98
CA ALA A 162 -8.41 20.28 -24.35
C ALA A 162 -8.51 19.33 -23.16
N LYS A 163 -9.24 18.22 -23.31
CA LYS A 163 -9.16 17.09 -22.38
C LYS A 163 -7.79 16.45 -22.52
N LEU A 164 -7.20 16.07 -21.39
CA LEU A 164 -5.94 15.32 -21.33
C LEU A 164 -6.14 13.88 -20.90
N THR A 165 -7.24 13.58 -20.23
CA THR A 165 -7.79 12.24 -20.08
C THR A 165 -9.26 12.28 -20.47
N TYR A 166 -9.83 11.14 -20.85
CA TYR A 166 -11.29 11.03 -20.95
C TYR A 166 -11.96 11.19 -19.58
N PRO A 167 -13.26 11.50 -19.53
CA PRO A 167 -14.07 11.30 -18.33
C PRO A 167 -13.85 9.91 -17.74
N ASN A 168 -13.70 9.85 -16.41
CA ASN A 168 -13.32 8.69 -15.61
C ASN A 168 -11.93 8.12 -15.93
N GLY A 169 -11.06 8.95 -16.51
CA GLY A 169 -9.69 8.57 -16.87
C GLY A 169 -8.72 8.47 -15.68
N ILE A 170 -9.08 9.00 -14.50
CA ILE A 170 -8.30 8.81 -13.28
C ILE A 170 -8.80 7.54 -12.54
N PRO A 171 -7.93 6.52 -12.35
CA PRO A 171 -8.32 5.24 -11.74
C PRO A 171 -8.72 5.35 -10.26
N GLU A 172 -9.51 4.39 -9.80
CA GLU A 172 -9.82 4.22 -8.38
C GLU A 172 -8.56 3.98 -7.56
N GLY A 173 -8.55 4.53 -6.35
CA GLY A 173 -7.39 4.57 -5.49
C GLY A 173 -6.45 5.74 -5.80
N PHE A 174 -6.77 6.61 -6.75
CA PHE A 174 -5.99 7.79 -7.08
C PHE A 174 -6.81 9.08 -7.16
N ARG A 175 -8.14 9.04 -7.02
CA ARG A 175 -9.00 10.20 -7.32
C ARG A 175 -8.94 11.23 -6.20
N SER A 176 -9.05 12.50 -6.56
CA SER A 176 -9.18 13.60 -5.60
C SER A 176 -10.62 13.68 -5.09
N GLU A 177 -10.79 14.06 -3.83
CA GLU A 177 -12.12 14.22 -3.23
C GLU A 177 -12.89 15.38 -3.90
N THR A 178 -12.20 16.51 -4.09
CA THR A 178 -12.72 17.70 -4.75
C THR A 178 -12.02 17.95 -6.08
N SER A 179 -12.64 18.77 -6.93
CA SER A 179 -11.98 19.26 -8.13
C SER A 179 -10.91 20.28 -7.77
N LEU A 180 -9.79 20.24 -8.49
CA LEU A 180 -8.63 21.08 -8.26
C LEU A 180 -8.28 21.84 -9.54
N VAL A 181 -7.72 23.03 -9.36
CA VAL A 181 -7.30 23.91 -10.45
C VAL A 181 -5.95 24.53 -10.13
N GLY A 182 -5.12 24.72 -11.15
CA GLY A 182 -3.86 25.43 -11.02
C GLY A 182 -3.32 25.90 -12.37
N PRO A 183 -2.22 26.65 -12.36
CA PRO A 183 -1.72 27.29 -13.57
C PRO A 183 -0.88 26.35 -14.46
N ILE A 184 -0.92 26.61 -15.76
CA ILE A 184 0.08 26.15 -16.74
C ILE A 184 0.80 27.35 -17.33
N TYR A 185 2.06 27.16 -17.71
CA TYR A 185 2.94 28.20 -18.23
C TYR A 185 3.61 27.77 -19.54
N ASP A 186 4.12 28.76 -20.29
CA ASP A 186 5.16 28.52 -21.29
C ASP A 186 6.52 28.25 -20.61
N ASP A 187 7.53 27.86 -21.39
CA ASP A 187 8.88 27.61 -20.86
C ASP A 187 9.53 28.86 -20.23
N LYS A 188 9.06 30.05 -20.58
CA LYS A 188 9.54 31.33 -20.05
C LYS A 188 8.79 31.76 -18.78
N GLY A 189 7.85 30.95 -18.29
CA GLY A 189 7.05 31.22 -17.09
C GLY A 189 5.87 32.15 -17.32
N ARG A 190 5.48 32.42 -18.58
CA ARG A 190 4.28 33.21 -18.89
C ARG A 190 3.04 32.33 -18.76
N PRO A 191 1.94 32.81 -18.16
CA PRO A 191 0.72 32.02 -18.01
C PRO A 191 0.13 31.61 -19.37
N TYR A 192 0.02 30.30 -19.61
CA TYR A 192 -0.69 29.71 -20.74
C TYR A 192 -2.16 29.47 -20.46
N GLY A 193 -2.54 29.34 -19.18
CA GLY A 193 -3.90 29.07 -18.76
C GLY A 193 -3.92 28.27 -17.48
N ILE A 194 -4.88 27.36 -17.37
CA ILE A 194 -5.06 26.48 -16.21
C ILE A 194 -5.06 25.01 -16.60
N TRP A 195 -4.66 24.16 -15.66
CA TRP A 195 -5.10 22.78 -15.59
C TRP A 195 -6.28 22.67 -14.63
N TYR A 196 -7.18 21.74 -14.93
CA TYR A 196 -8.31 21.39 -14.07
C TYR A 196 -8.37 19.87 -13.94
N LEU A 197 -8.43 19.41 -12.71
CA LEU A 197 -8.61 18.00 -12.33
C LEU A 197 -10.01 17.86 -11.72
N GLY A 198 -10.90 17.14 -12.38
CA GLY A 198 -12.22 16.81 -11.84
C GLY A 198 -12.08 15.82 -10.67
N GLY A 199 -12.74 16.10 -9.54
CA GLY A 199 -12.82 15.18 -8.41
C GLY A 199 -13.86 14.08 -8.62
N LYS A 200 -14.12 13.32 -7.55
CA LYS A 200 -15.09 12.19 -7.56
C LYS A 200 -16.48 12.57 -8.07
N SER A 201 -16.95 13.78 -7.76
CA SER A 201 -18.26 14.30 -8.19
C SER A 201 -18.24 14.97 -9.56
N ASP A 202 -17.08 15.04 -10.22
CA ASP A 202 -16.87 15.73 -11.50
C ASP A 202 -16.07 14.85 -12.48
N LEU A 203 -16.46 13.58 -12.56
CA LEU A 203 -16.02 12.63 -13.58
C LEU A 203 -14.51 12.38 -13.65
N ASN A 204 -13.70 12.68 -12.63
CA ASN A 204 -12.32 12.18 -12.50
C ASN A 204 -11.45 12.28 -13.78
N PHE A 205 -11.29 13.48 -14.34
CA PHE A 205 -10.52 13.72 -15.56
C PHE A 205 -9.53 14.88 -15.39
N ILE A 206 -8.53 14.96 -16.28
CA ILE A 206 -7.65 16.14 -16.42
C ILE A 206 -7.95 16.86 -17.73
N GLN A 207 -7.93 18.18 -17.69
CA GLN A 207 -7.98 19.02 -18.88
C GLN A 207 -7.11 20.26 -18.70
N PHE A 208 -6.76 20.88 -19.83
CA PHE A 208 -6.25 22.24 -19.88
C PHE A 208 -7.27 23.20 -20.49
N THR A 209 -7.31 24.41 -19.96
CA THR A 209 -8.00 25.55 -20.55
C THR A 209 -6.99 26.67 -20.74
N PHE A 210 -6.70 27.00 -21.99
CA PHE A 210 -5.71 28.01 -22.35
C PHE A 210 -6.32 29.43 -22.27
N ASN A 211 -5.46 30.44 -22.10
CA ASN A 211 -5.85 31.84 -22.14
C ASN A 211 -6.24 32.26 -23.57
N GLU A 212 -5.52 31.73 -24.56
CA GLU A 212 -5.77 31.92 -25.97
C GLU A 212 -6.30 30.64 -26.62
N ASP A 213 -6.86 30.80 -27.81
CA ASP A 213 -7.35 29.68 -28.62
C ASP A 213 -6.24 28.67 -28.94
N ILE A 214 -6.55 27.38 -28.80
CA ILE A 214 -5.62 26.32 -29.21
C ILE A 214 -5.45 26.39 -30.73
N PRO A 215 -4.22 26.54 -31.27
CA PRO A 215 -4.03 26.72 -32.71
C PRO A 215 -4.55 25.52 -33.51
N THR A 216 -5.03 25.77 -34.74
CA THR A 216 -5.46 24.73 -35.69
C THR A 216 -4.33 24.30 -36.65
N ASN A 217 -3.25 25.07 -36.70
CA ASN A 217 -2.15 24.89 -37.66
C ASN A 217 -0.85 24.38 -37.03
N LYS A 218 -0.71 24.37 -35.70
CA LYS A 218 0.48 23.89 -34.99
C LYS A 218 0.15 23.36 -33.59
N ASP A 219 0.92 22.40 -33.14
CA ASP A 219 0.84 21.89 -31.77
C ASP A 219 1.48 22.91 -30.80
N ILE A 220 1.07 22.86 -29.53
CA ILE A 220 1.70 23.59 -28.42
C ILE A 220 2.70 22.62 -27.78
N GLY A 221 3.99 22.96 -27.73
CA GLY A 221 5.06 22.00 -27.42
C GLY A 221 5.94 22.33 -26.21
N ASP A 222 5.70 23.46 -25.55
CA ASP A 222 6.57 24.07 -24.55
C ASP A 222 5.85 24.33 -23.21
N ILE A 223 4.90 23.47 -22.84
CA ILE A 223 4.06 23.65 -21.66
C ILE A 223 4.81 23.18 -20.39
N ARG A 224 4.81 24.05 -19.38
CA ARG A 224 5.19 23.75 -17.99
C ARG A 224 3.93 23.68 -17.12
N VAL A 225 3.74 22.57 -16.41
CA VAL A 225 2.58 22.35 -15.53
C VAL A 225 3.02 22.57 -14.09
N SER A 226 2.26 23.36 -13.31
CA SER A 226 2.54 23.48 -11.88
C SER A 226 2.39 22.12 -11.18
N ALA A 227 2.96 21.98 -9.98
CA ALA A 227 2.82 20.74 -9.21
C ALA A 227 1.34 20.42 -8.96
N ILE A 228 0.98 19.15 -9.16
CA ILE A 228 -0.34 18.60 -8.82
C ILE A 228 -0.12 17.50 -7.78
N SER A 229 -0.54 17.78 -6.56
CA SER A 229 -0.47 16.86 -5.43
C SER A 229 -1.69 17.03 -4.53
N TYR A 230 -2.26 15.94 -4.06
CA TYR A 230 -3.40 15.96 -3.13
C TYR A 230 -3.47 14.69 -2.29
N LEU A 231 -4.23 14.76 -1.19
CA LEU A 231 -4.54 13.60 -0.38
C LEU A 231 -5.76 12.87 -0.95
N THR A 232 -5.75 11.54 -0.87
CA THR A 232 -6.91 10.70 -1.20
C THR A 232 -7.21 9.73 -0.06
N ASP A 233 -8.49 9.62 0.27
CA ASP A 233 -9.01 8.68 1.27
C ASP A 233 -9.57 7.40 0.62
N GLU A 234 -9.47 7.29 -0.72
CA GLU A 234 -9.86 6.08 -1.42
C GLU A 234 -9.07 4.87 -0.90
N PRO A 235 -9.70 3.68 -0.86
CA PRO A 235 -8.98 2.42 -0.65
C PRO A 235 -7.75 2.31 -1.56
N TRP A 236 -6.76 1.53 -1.16
CA TRP A 236 -5.59 1.29 -2.00
C TRP A 236 -6.03 0.64 -3.33
N PRO A 237 -5.47 1.04 -4.49
CA PRO A 237 -5.89 0.51 -5.78
C PRO A 237 -5.74 -1.02 -5.85
N THR A 238 -6.80 -1.69 -6.28
CA THR A 238 -6.80 -3.14 -6.57
C THR A 238 -6.21 -3.46 -7.95
N GLN A 239 -6.12 -2.46 -8.82
CA GLN A 239 -5.44 -2.52 -10.12
C GLN A 239 -4.70 -1.21 -10.38
N LEU A 240 -3.51 -1.31 -10.95
CA LEU A 240 -2.74 -0.15 -11.40
C LEU A 240 -3.04 0.14 -12.89
N PRO A 241 -3.10 1.43 -13.29
CA PRO A 241 -3.27 1.82 -14.69
C PRO A 241 -2.07 1.43 -15.58
#